data_AF-A0A0C2H4J8-F1
#
_entry.id   AF-A0A0C2H4J8-F1
#
_cell.length_a   1.000
_cell.length_b   1.000
_cell.length_c   1.000
_cell.angle_alpha   90.00
_cell.angle_beta   90.00
_cell.angle_gamma   90.00
#
_symmetry.space_group_name_H-M   'P 1'
#
loop_
_entity.id
_entity.type
_entity.pdbx_description
1 polymer ?
#
loop_
_entity_poly.entity_id
_entity_poly.type
_entity_poly.pdbx_seq_one_letter_code
_entity_poly.pdbx_strand_id
1 'polypeptide(L)'
;MAFNKMKAAGLYDRIGFVHKYSGLHEGPGFFTWHREYLKRFELVFRRFLPPGSPLGLPYWDSALESELPDPRESLFFSSLFVGAANSTGHIIDGPFSDWKIMEGTRRIVRFVPNMINGEVLNNARIDFVLEQKKIENVLAAVQPLDVSIAV
;
A
#
# COMPACT_ATOMS: atom_id res chain seq x y z
N MET A 1 -8.14 15.66 -8.12
CA MET A 1 -7.35 15.16 -6.96
C MET A 1 -5.85 15.23 -7.26
N ALA A 2 -5.00 15.50 -6.27
CA ALA A 2 -3.54 15.66 -6.47
C ALA A 2 -2.84 14.41 -7.02
N PHE A 3 -3.23 13.21 -6.57
CA PHE A 3 -2.71 11.96 -7.12
C PHE A 3 -2.97 11.79 -8.62
N ASN A 4 -4.17 12.13 -9.10
CA ASN A 4 -4.47 12.04 -10.53
C ASN A 4 -3.61 13.01 -11.36
N LYS A 5 -3.31 14.20 -10.83
CA LYS A 5 -2.39 15.14 -11.47
C LYS A 5 -0.95 14.59 -11.49
N MET A 6 -0.51 14.01 -10.37
CA MET A 6 0.82 13.39 -10.25
C MET A 6 0.98 12.18 -11.18
N LYS A 7 -0.07 11.38 -11.34
CA LYS A 7 -0.15 10.24 -12.27
C LYS A 7 -0.12 10.71 -13.72
N ALA A 8 -0.92 11.70 -14.09
CA ALA A 8 -0.91 12.29 -15.43
C ALA A 8 0.45 12.90 -15.81
N ALA A 9 1.18 13.45 -14.84
CA ALA A 9 2.55 13.95 -15.03
C ALA A 9 3.62 12.85 -15.11
N GLY A 10 3.26 11.56 -14.97
CA GLY A 10 4.20 10.42 -14.98
C GLY A 10 5.05 10.28 -13.71
N LEU A 11 4.95 11.21 -12.75
CA LEU A 11 5.76 11.18 -11.52
C LEU A 11 5.30 10.10 -10.54
N TYR A 12 4.01 9.76 -10.53
CA TYR A 12 3.49 8.65 -9.71
C TYR A 12 4.11 7.32 -10.15
N ASP A 13 4.25 7.09 -11.45
CA ASP A 13 4.82 5.85 -11.98
C ASP A 13 6.34 5.82 -11.82
N ARG A 14 7.01 6.95 -12.07
CA ARG A 14 8.46 7.05 -11.89
C ARG A 14 8.89 6.71 -10.46
N ILE A 15 8.17 7.21 -9.45
CA ILE A 15 8.51 6.89 -8.06
C ILE A 15 8.19 5.42 -7.73
N GLY A 16 7.11 4.87 -8.29
CA GLY A 16 6.82 3.44 -8.17
C GLY A 16 7.92 2.54 -8.77
N PHE A 17 8.54 2.93 -9.90
CA PHE A 17 9.70 2.22 -10.43
C PHE A 17 10.92 2.25 -9.50
N VAL A 18 11.14 3.33 -8.76
CA VAL A 18 12.21 3.39 -7.73
C VAL A 18 11.99 2.31 -6.67
N HIS A 19 10.75 2.09 -6.24
CA HIS A 19 10.41 0.99 -5.33
C HIS A 19 10.58 -0.38 -5.99
N LYS A 20 10.11 -0.56 -7.22
CA LYS A 20 10.21 -1.84 -7.96
C LYS A 20 11.66 -2.35 -8.06
N TYR A 21 12.63 -1.45 -8.22
CA TYR A 21 14.03 -1.80 -8.43
C TYR A 21 14.93 -1.61 -7.20
N SER A 22 14.39 -1.33 -6.01
CA SER A 22 15.21 -1.10 -4.80
C SER A 22 15.60 -2.39 -4.06
N GLY A 23 14.73 -3.40 -4.04
CA GLY A 23 14.99 -4.69 -3.37
C GLY A 23 15.13 -4.61 -1.84
N LEU A 24 14.53 -3.61 -1.19
CA LEU A 24 14.71 -3.33 0.25
C LEU A 24 13.47 -3.69 1.08
N HIS A 25 13.19 -4.99 1.17
CA HIS A 25 11.96 -5.52 1.80
C HIS A 25 12.22 -6.43 3.02
N GLU A 26 13.21 -7.31 2.98
CA GLU A 26 13.37 -8.41 3.95
C GLU A 26 14.56 -8.21 4.88
N GLY A 27 14.74 -6.99 5.39
CA GLY A 27 15.87 -6.69 6.26
C GLY A 27 15.73 -5.39 7.06
N PRO A 28 16.71 -5.07 7.92
CA PRO A 28 16.64 -3.93 8.84
C PRO A 28 16.54 -2.57 8.14
N GLY A 29 16.91 -2.50 6.86
CA GLY A 29 16.75 -1.30 6.03
C GLY A 29 15.31 -1.03 5.58
N PHE A 30 14.36 -1.96 5.77
CA PHE A 30 12.98 -1.83 5.33
C PHE A 30 12.35 -0.51 5.79
N PHE A 31 12.33 -0.25 7.11
CA PHE A 31 11.66 0.93 7.66
C PHE A 31 12.34 2.23 7.27
N THR A 32 13.68 2.29 7.29
CA THR A 32 14.41 3.52 6.99
C THR A 32 14.31 3.88 5.51
N TRP A 33 14.40 2.90 4.62
CA TRP A 33 14.24 3.12 3.20
C TRP A 33 12.81 3.54 2.85
N HIS A 34 11.78 2.87 3.38
CA HIS A 34 10.38 3.23 3.13
C HIS A 34 10.03 4.60 3.71
N ARG A 35 10.59 4.98 4.87
CA ARG A 35 10.42 6.33 5.44
C ARG A 35 11.01 7.41 4.54
N GLU A 36 12.22 7.20 4.01
CA GLU A 36 12.84 8.14 3.06
C GLU A 36 12.06 8.19 1.74
N TYR A 37 11.59 7.04 1.25
CA TYR A 37 10.74 6.93 0.06
C TYR A 37 9.45 7.74 0.22
N LEU A 38 8.73 7.58 1.34
CA LEU A 38 7.50 8.31 1.64
C LEU A 38 7.75 9.82 1.80
N LYS A 39 8.87 10.21 2.42
CA LYS A 39 9.27 11.63 2.50
C LYS A 39 9.43 12.24 1.10
N ARG A 40 10.15 11.56 0.20
CA ARG A 40 10.34 12.01 -1.19
C ARG A 40 9.02 12.04 -1.95
N PHE A 41 8.17 11.03 -1.73
CA PHE A 41 6.84 10.96 -2.31
C PHE A 41 5.97 12.14 -1.86
N GLU A 42 5.97 12.47 -0.56
CA GLU A 42 5.23 13.62 -0.03
C GLU A 42 5.74 14.96 -0.59
N LEU A 43 7.06 15.14 -0.70
CA LEU A 43 7.64 16.35 -1.31
C LEU A 43 7.19 16.55 -2.76
N VAL A 44 7.02 15.46 -3.53
CA VAL A 44 6.48 15.52 -4.90
C VAL A 44 4.98 15.75 -4.88
N PHE A 45 4.23 15.00 -4.05
CA PHE A 45 2.79 15.10 -3.89
C PHE A 45 2.35 16.53 -3.56
N ARG A 46 3.08 17.21 -2.66
CA ARG A 46 2.82 18.60 -2.27
C ARG A 46 2.86 19.60 -3.43
N ARG A 47 3.60 19.32 -4.51
CA ARG A 47 3.62 20.16 -5.72
C ARG A 47 2.31 20.11 -6.51
N PHE A 48 1.50 19.08 -6.28
CA PHE A 48 0.20 18.89 -6.95
C PHE A 48 -0.99 19.31 -6.08
N LEU A 49 -0.74 19.68 -4.81
CA LEU A 49 -1.73 20.28 -3.93
C LEU A 49 -1.99 21.76 -4.31
N PRO A 50 -3.16 22.31 -3.93
CA PRO A 50 -3.39 23.74 -4.04
C PRO A 50 -2.30 24.55 -3.30
N PRO A 51 -1.89 25.72 -3.83
CA PRO A 51 -0.98 26.63 -3.12
C PRO A 51 -1.46 26.92 -1.69
N GLY A 52 -0.55 26.86 -0.72
CA GLY A 52 -0.88 27.06 0.70
C GLY A 52 -1.62 25.90 1.38
N SER A 53 -1.81 24.76 0.70
CA SER A 53 -2.45 23.61 1.32
C SER A 53 -1.63 23.08 2.51
N PRO A 54 -2.26 22.90 3.70
CA PRO A 54 -1.58 22.31 4.85
C PRO A 54 -1.51 20.78 4.78
N LEU A 55 -2.11 20.17 3.74
CA LEU A 55 -2.22 18.72 3.64
C LEU A 55 -0.84 18.07 3.44
N GLY A 56 -0.68 16.91 4.08
CA GLY A 56 0.42 15.98 3.90
C GLY A 56 -0.05 14.68 3.26
N LEU A 57 0.85 13.71 3.18
CA LEU A 57 0.48 12.36 2.77
C LEU A 57 -0.36 11.68 3.86
N PRO A 58 -1.63 11.31 3.61
CA PRO A 58 -2.43 10.59 4.60
C PRO A 58 -1.88 9.19 4.82
N TYR A 59 -2.16 8.62 5.99
CA TYR A 59 -1.97 7.20 6.27
C TYR A 59 -3.33 6.48 6.24
N TRP A 60 -3.28 5.18 6.02
CA TRP A 60 -4.42 4.27 6.19
C TRP A 60 -4.11 3.38 7.38
N ASP A 61 -4.89 3.52 8.44
CA ASP A 61 -4.88 2.57 9.54
C ASP A 61 -5.72 1.36 9.15
N SER A 62 -5.07 0.36 8.57
CA SER A 62 -5.76 -0.85 8.10
C SER A 62 -6.23 -1.77 9.22
N ALA A 63 -5.89 -1.46 10.49
CA ALA A 63 -6.40 -2.23 11.62
C ALA A 63 -7.87 -1.92 11.92
N LEU A 64 -8.39 -0.76 11.48
CA LEU A 64 -9.80 -0.44 11.64
C LEU A 64 -10.72 -1.40 10.87
N GLU A 65 -10.22 -1.98 9.77
CA GLU A 65 -10.97 -2.98 9.01
C GLU A 65 -11.17 -4.29 9.78
N SER A 66 -10.34 -4.62 10.79
CA SER A 66 -10.55 -5.83 11.60
C SER A 66 -11.79 -5.75 12.48
N GLU A 67 -12.30 -4.55 12.75
CA GLU A 67 -13.47 -4.32 13.59
C GLU A 67 -14.79 -4.44 12.82
N LEU A 68 -14.74 -4.61 11.49
CA LEU A 68 -15.92 -4.78 10.66
C LEU A 68 -16.34 -6.26 10.61
N PRO A 69 -17.66 -6.56 10.56
CA PRO A 69 -18.13 -7.92 10.29
C PRO A 69 -17.58 -8.49 8.98
N ASP A 70 -17.42 -7.63 7.98
CA ASP A 70 -16.72 -7.93 6.73
C ASP A 70 -15.79 -6.76 6.36
N PRO A 71 -14.46 -6.95 6.44
CA PRO A 71 -13.47 -5.94 6.04
C PRO A 71 -13.67 -5.37 4.62
N ARG A 72 -14.32 -6.12 3.73
CA ARG A 72 -14.60 -5.71 2.34
C ARG A 72 -15.62 -4.58 2.26
N GLU A 73 -16.42 -4.39 3.31
CA GLU A 73 -17.43 -3.34 3.40
C GLU A 73 -16.86 -2.01 3.91
N SER A 74 -15.54 -1.91 4.11
CA SER A 74 -14.90 -0.66 4.53
C SER A 74 -15.21 0.50 3.59
N LEU A 75 -15.53 1.66 4.19
CA LEU A 75 -15.67 2.92 3.47
C LEU A 75 -14.42 3.25 2.64
N PHE A 76 -13.24 2.78 3.06
CA PHE A 76 -12.00 2.95 2.31
C PHE A 76 -12.11 2.38 0.89
N PHE A 77 -12.86 1.30 0.70
CA PHE A 77 -13.08 0.66 -0.60
C PHE A 77 -14.26 1.24 -1.40
N SER A 78 -14.86 2.34 -0.95
CA SER A 78 -15.94 3.03 -1.66
C SER A 78 -15.42 4.02 -2.72
N SER A 79 -16.34 4.52 -3.55
CA SER A 79 -16.08 5.55 -4.55
C SER A 79 -15.60 6.90 -3.97
N LEU A 80 -15.75 7.13 -2.67
CA LEU A 80 -15.22 8.31 -1.98
C LEU A 80 -13.70 8.24 -1.78
N PHE A 81 -13.14 7.03 -1.72
CA PHE A 81 -11.74 6.76 -1.41
C PHE A 81 -11.05 5.99 -2.55
N VAL A 82 -10.73 4.70 -2.38
CA VAL A 82 -9.93 3.95 -3.36
C VAL A 82 -10.76 3.23 -4.43
N GLY A 83 -12.08 3.37 -4.39
CA GLY A 83 -13.03 2.81 -5.35
C GLY A 83 -13.30 1.32 -5.16
N ALA A 84 -14.49 0.85 -5.53
CA ALA A 84 -14.94 -0.54 -5.42
C ALA A 84 -14.35 -1.42 -6.54
N ALA A 85 -14.13 -2.69 -6.21
CA ALA A 85 -13.67 -3.71 -7.16
C ALA A 85 -14.83 -4.63 -7.55
N ASN A 86 -14.93 -4.99 -8.83
CA ASN A 86 -15.89 -6.01 -9.28
C ASN A 86 -15.37 -7.44 -9.02
N SER A 87 -16.12 -8.45 -9.44
CA SER A 87 -15.76 -9.87 -9.27
C SER A 87 -14.47 -10.29 -9.97
N THR A 88 -14.03 -9.55 -11.00
CA THR A 88 -12.74 -9.77 -11.68
C THR A 88 -11.62 -8.90 -11.09
N GLY A 89 -11.88 -8.20 -9.98
CA GLY A 89 -10.94 -7.33 -9.29
C GLY A 89 -10.73 -5.96 -9.95
N HIS A 90 -11.39 -5.64 -11.06
CA HIS A 90 -11.23 -4.32 -11.68
C HIS A 90 -11.85 -3.24 -10.80
N ILE A 91 -11.13 -2.14 -10.60
CA ILE A 91 -11.67 -0.96 -9.93
C ILE A 91 -12.65 -0.27 -10.88
N ILE A 92 -13.93 -0.24 -10.52
CA ILE A 92 -15.03 0.21 -11.39
C ILE A 92 -15.54 1.61 -11.07
N ASP A 93 -15.18 2.17 -9.91
CA ASP A 93 -15.59 3.51 -9.51
C ASP A 93 -14.49 4.26 -8.74
N GLY A 94 -14.82 5.47 -8.27
CA GLY A 94 -13.93 6.29 -7.48
C GLY A 94 -12.83 6.98 -8.30
N PRO A 95 -11.93 7.72 -7.63
CA PRO A 95 -10.98 8.60 -8.27
C PRO A 95 -9.85 7.90 -9.03
N PHE A 96 -9.72 6.58 -8.88
CA PHE A 96 -8.64 5.77 -9.46
C PHE A 96 -9.13 4.71 -10.46
N SER A 97 -10.41 4.66 -10.81
CA SER A 97 -10.97 3.64 -11.71
C SER A 97 -10.22 3.53 -13.04
N ASP A 98 -9.82 4.67 -13.63
CA ASP A 98 -9.11 4.73 -14.90
C ASP A 98 -7.58 4.57 -14.79
N TRP A 99 -7.07 4.28 -13.61
CA TRP A 99 -5.64 4.10 -13.43
C TRP A 99 -5.14 2.82 -14.09
N LYS A 100 -4.04 2.98 -14.82
CA LYS A 100 -3.24 1.88 -15.34
C LYS A 100 -2.07 1.59 -14.40
N ILE A 101 -1.56 0.36 -14.43
CA ILE A 101 -0.30 0.00 -13.77
C ILE A 101 0.86 0.86 -14.31
N MET A 102 2.01 0.83 -13.64
CA MET A 102 3.16 1.68 -13.97
C MET A 102 3.68 1.47 -15.40
N GLU A 103 3.58 0.25 -15.91
CA GLU A 103 3.93 -0.12 -17.29
C GLU A 103 2.90 0.37 -18.32
N GLY A 104 1.73 0.87 -17.88
CA GLY A 104 0.68 1.40 -18.75
C GLY A 104 -0.09 0.34 -19.57
N THR A 105 0.20 -0.95 -19.36
CA THR A 105 -0.33 -2.05 -20.20
C THR A 105 -1.75 -2.50 -19.80
N ARG A 106 -2.17 -2.31 -18.54
CA ARG A 106 -3.50 -2.70 -18.06
C ARG A 106 -3.99 -1.82 -16.91
N ARG A 107 -5.30 -1.86 -16.65
CA ARG A 107 -5.92 -1.21 -15.48
C ARG A 107 -5.47 -1.88 -14.18
N ILE A 108 -5.53 -1.13 -13.09
CA ILE A 108 -5.30 -1.67 -11.75
C ILE A 108 -6.39 -2.66 -11.37
N VAL A 109 -6.01 -3.68 -10.60
CA VAL A 109 -6.93 -4.66 -10.02
C VAL A 109 -6.69 -4.74 -8.51
N ARG A 110 -7.76 -4.98 -7.75
CA ARG A 110 -7.71 -5.27 -6.32
C ARG A 110 -8.62 -6.44 -6.01
N PHE A 111 -8.04 -7.46 -5.38
CA PHE A 111 -8.78 -8.56 -4.78
C PHE A 111 -8.65 -8.41 -3.27
N VAL A 112 -9.77 -8.20 -2.59
CA VAL A 112 -9.79 -8.24 -1.12
C VAL A 112 -10.11 -9.70 -0.75
N PRO A 113 -9.16 -10.43 -0.11
CA PRO A 113 -9.36 -11.84 0.18
C PRO A 113 -10.59 -12.03 1.07
N ASN A 114 -11.29 -13.16 0.90
CA ASN A 114 -12.33 -13.61 1.83
C ASN A 114 -11.73 -14.17 3.14
N MET A 115 -10.55 -13.70 3.53
CA MET A 115 -9.80 -14.08 4.73
C MET A 115 -9.38 -15.56 4.81
N ILE A 116 -9.50 -16.34 3.72
CA ILE A 116 -9.08 -17.76 3.71
C ILE A 116 -7.55 -17.91 3.85
N ASN A 117 -6.78 -17.01 3.25
CA ASN A 117 -5.30 -17.08 3.20
C ASN A 117 -4.61 -16.03 4.09
N GLY A 118 -5.34 -15.42 5.03
CA GLY A 118 -4.78 -14.40 5.91
C GLY A 118 -5.86 -13.51 6.54
N GLU A 119 -5.39 -12.56 7.35
CA GLU A 119 -6.24 -11.57 8.00
C GLU A 119 -5.76 -10.15 7.68
N VAL A 120 -6.67 -9.17 7.75
CA VAL A 120 -6.26 -7.76 7.85
C VAL A 120 -5.49 -7.54 9.16
N LEU A 121 -4.69 -6.47 9.22
CA LEU A 121 -4.04 -6.09 10.48
C LEU A 121 -5.11 -5.92 11.56
N ASN A 122 -4.75 -6.23 12.81
CA ASN A 122 -5.60 -6.02 13.98
C ASN A 122 -4.73 -5.62 15.17
N ASN A 123 -5.37 -5.05 16.20
CA ASN A 123 -4.65 -4.51 17.35
C ASN A 123 -3.83 -5.57 18.09
N ALA A 124 -4.32 -6.80 18.22
CA ALA A 124 -3.57 -7.89 18.87
C ALA A 124 -2.27 -8.24 18.12
N ARG A 125 -2.26 -8.19 16.79
CA ARG A 125 -1.04 -8.38 15.98
C ARG A 125 -0.08 -7.21 16.10
N ILE A 126 -0.59 -5.99 16.13
CA ILE A 126 0.21 -4.78 16.31
C ILE A 126 0.89 -4.82 17.68
N ASP A 127 0.13 -5.07 18.74
CA ASP A 127 0.64 -5.17 20.11
C ASP A 127 1.72 -6.26 20.21
N PHE A 128 1.45 -7.44 19.64
CA PHE A 128 2.44 -8.52 19.58
C PHE A 128 3.76 -8.06 18.95
N VAL A 129 3.73 -7.33 17.82
CA VAL A 129 4.95 -6.82 17.17
C VAL A 129 5.64 -5.75 18.02
N LEU A 130 4.89 -4.82 18.62
CA LEU A 130 5.45 -3.72 19.43
C LEU A 130 6.06 -4.20 20.74
N GLU A 131 5.59 -5.32 21.28
CA GLU A 131 6.10 -5.92 22.51
C GLU A 131 7.42 -6.69 22.32
N GLN A 132 7.87 -6.91 21.08
CA GLN A 132 9.11 -7.64 20.81
C GLN A 132 10.35 -6.86 21.25
N LYS A 133 11.10 -7.43 22.19
CA LYS A 133 12.36 -6.84 22.73
C LYS A 133 13.63 -7.51 22.20
N LYS A 134 13.46 -8.63 21.49
CA LYS A 134 14.54 -9.49 21.01
C LYS A 134 14.71 -9.29 19.51
N ILE A 135 15.93 -9.02 19.08
CA ILE A 135 16.21 -8.70 17.67
C ILE A 135 15.89 -9.88 16.76
N GLU A 136 16.03 -11.11 17.24
CA GLU A 136 15.64 -12.33 16.54
C GLU A 136 14.12 -12.41 16.27
N ASN A 137 13.28 -11.84 17.14
CA ASN A 137 11.83 -11.80 16.92
C ASN A 137 11.43 -10.65 15.99
N VAL A 138 12.24 -9.60 15.90
CA VAL A 138 12.01 -8.44 15.03
C VAL A 138 12.53 -8.70 13.61
N LEU A 139 13.66 -9.41 13.48
CA LEU A 139 14.30 -9.75 12.20
C LEU A 139 13.97 -11.15 11.71
N ALA A 140 13.01 -11.85 12.34
CA ALA A 140 12.51 -13.11 11.83
C ALA A 140 11.85 -12.87 10.46
N ALA A 141 12.60 -13.06 9.39
CA ALA A 141 12.07 -13.01 8.04
C ALA A 141 11.02 -14.13 7.90
N VAL A 142 9.89 -13.81 7.28
CA VAL A 142 8.78 -14.75 7.03
C VAL A 142 9.10 -15.79 5.94
N GLN A 143 10.30 -15.77 5.37
CA GLN A 143 10.70 -16.77 4.40
C GLN A 143 11.40 -17.94 5.11
N PRO A 144 10.80 -19.13 5.19
CA PRO A 144 11.58 -20.32 5.50
C PRO A 144 12.68 -20.46 4.45
N LEU A 145 13.90 -20.76 4.89
CA LEU A 145 14.97 -21.22 4.01
C LEU A 145 14.62 -22.64 3.53
N ASP A 146 13.58 -22.76 2.70
CA ASP A 146 13.26 -24.01 2.03
C ASP A 146 14.03 -24.10 0.71
N VAL A 147 14.72 -25.22 0.54
CA VAL A 147 15.37 -25.63 -0.70
C VAL A 147 14.29 -25.99 -1.73
N SER A 148 13.74 -25.01 -2.42
CA SER A 148 13.11 -25.24 -3.72
C SER A 148 13.47 -24.13 -4.70
N ILE A 149 14.65 -24.29 -5.30
CA ILE A 149 14.89 -23.79 -6.65
C ILE A 149 14.03 -24.69 -7.56
N ALA A 150 12.94 -24.15 -8.08
CA ALA A 150 12.35 -24.66 -9.30
C ALA A 150 12.65 -23.65 -10.42
N VAL A 151 13.43 -24.15 -11.36
CA VAL A 151 13.89 -23.55 -12.63
C VAL A 151 12.74 -22.98 -13.44
#